data_AF-A0A535K0T0-F1
#
_entry.id   AF-A0A535K0T0-F1
#
_cell.length_a   1.000
_cell.length_b   1.000
_cell.length_c   1.000
_cell.angle_alpha   90.00
_cell.angle_beta   90.00
_cell.angle_gamma   90.00
#
_symmetry.space_group_name_H-M   'P 1'
#
loop_
_entity.id
_entity.type
_entity.pdbx_description
1 polymer ?
#
loop_
_entity_poly.entity_id
_entity_poly.type
_entity_poly.pdbx_seq_one_letter_code
_entity_poly.pdbx_strand_id
1 'polypeptide(L)'
;MQAIEGARLIPGASVDETPAAERARGPAEGKPIRGKALIFWDPKVPGKKLDAIDTDQITPADDCVSESLDTLDERWKAGSFRYLMPNFRERVHRGETFVIAGDRFAIGSSREMSPAGLKGVADEAGVEMVIVCGAAMGDIFRRNALNLGLNVIQSREAVEEAQEGDAFSFDPATRKLTNETRGKSYEPAALSPQEEEIRRSGGIIKIGRREFPESVRRAPDVRWPDAATARRLTSTEQILWAHRVDKDAEVRPGATLRVYADLLPASDGTAPFSIHTFNAITGGDTIRPRQIAIANDHFVFNHREADDKQTGIGREFAERHGIKRPHYATPGDGIFHFYFPEQKLVLPGALIPGADSHSRAYGAYGALGYGVGSTTLGFGWATGYVYFTVAKQRRVVFTGKLQPWVSGKDVVLALLARWGQKQAQGMSVEFVDAGLQLPMSYRNTIANMMAEGEALNGIFAPDDLTYAWYREKGATELPYPRFAPGEDARYEIDETLDLSQVVPLIAKPFSPANA
;
A
#
# COMPACT_ATOMS: atom_id res chain seq x y z
N MET A 1 23.66 3.75 -13.97
CA MET A 1 22.25 4.12 -14.19
C MET A 1 21.41 3.13 -13.39
N GLN A 2 20.43 3.60 -12.62
CA GLN A 2 19.56 2.69 -11.85
C GLN A 2 18.70 1.90 -12.84
N ALA A 3 18.82 0.58 -12.82
CA ALA A 3 18.06 -0.34 -13.65
C ALA A 3 17.70 -1.56 -12.81
N ILE A 4 16.63 -2.26 -13.18
CA ILE A 4 16.19 -3.47 -12.48
C ILE A 4 17.24 -4.56 -12.66
N GLU A 5 17.78 -5.04 -11.55
CA GLU A 5 18.80 -6.09 -11.54
C GLU A 5 18.21 -7.45 -11.19
N GLY A 6 18.83 -8.51 -11.72
CA GLY A 6 18.53 -9.89 -11.34
C GLY A 6 18.89 -10.18 -9.89
N ALA A 7 18.37 -11.29 -9.36
CA ALA A 7 18.66 -11.70 -7.99
C ALA A 7 20.16 -11.99 -7.80
N ARG A 8 20.71 -11.56 -6.65
CA ARG A 8 22.11 -11.79 -6.28
C ARG A 8 22.16 -12.72 -5.07
N LEU A 9 22.58 -13.96 -5.29
CA LEU A 9 22.76 -14.92 -4.19
C LEU A 9 23.87 -14.48 -3.23
N ILE A 10 23.70 -14.83 -1.96
CA ILE A 10 24.77 -14.75 -0.97
C ILE A 10 25.78 -15.87 -1.29
N PRO A 11 27.11 -15.62 -1.21
CA PRO A 11 28.11 -16.63 -1.52
C PRO A 11 27.91 -17.92 -0.70
N GLY A 12 27.82 -19.06 -1.40
CA GLY A 12 27.60 -20.37 -0.77
C GLY A 12 26.14 -20.74 -0.51
N ALA A 13 25.18 -19.84 -0.74
CA ALA A 13 23.77 -20.14 -0.60
C ALA A 13 23.17 -20.81 -1.84
N SER A 14 22.16 -21.66 -1.63
CA SER A 14 21.35 -22.29 -2.68
C SER A 14 19.87 -21.92 -2.52
N VAL A 15 19.19 -21.67 -3.64
CA VAL A 15 17.72 -21.46 -3.66
C VAL A 15 16.94 -22.74 -3.46
N ASP A 16 17.57 -23.90 -3.63
CA ASP A 16 16.91 -25.20 -3.48
C ASP A 16 16.91 -25.67 -2.01
N GLU A 17 17.63 -24.96 -1.13
CA GLU A 17 17.77 -25.25 0.31
C GLU A 17 16.92 -24.34 1.21
N THR A 18 16.17 -23.39 0.64
CA THR A 18 15.26 -22.54 1.42
C THR A 18 14.12 -23.33 2.05
N PRO A 19 13.50 -22.82 3.15
CA PRO A 19 12.40 -23.51 3.82
C PRO A 19 11.38 -23.98 2.81
N ALA A 20 11.17 -25.30 2.74
CA ALA A 20 10.31 -25.90 1.74
C ALA A 20 8.97 -25.16 1.71
N ALA A 21 8.48 -24.83 0.52
CA ALA A 21 7.10 -24.42 0.37
C ALA A 21 6.26 -25.56 0.98
N GLU A 22 5.68 -25.34 2.16
CA GLU A 22 4.63 -26.22 2.65
C GLU A 22 3.66 -26.36 1.50
N ARG A 23 3.40 -27.59 1.04
CA ARG A 23 2.37 -27.81 0.03
C ARG A 23 1.15 -27.07 0.53
N ALA A 24 0.64 -26.13 -0.25
CA ALA A 24 -0.65 -25.55 0.01
C ALA A 24 -1.55 -26.74 0.29
N ARG A 25 -2.09 -26.83 1.51
CA ARG A 25 -3.25 -27.68 1.71
C ARG A 25 -4.23 -27.13 0.69
N GLY A 26 -4.50 -27.89 -0.38
CA GLY A 26 -5.55 -27.54 -1.34
C GLY A 26 -6.77 -27.13 -0.55
N PRO A 27 -7.54 -26.12 -1.03
CA PRO A 27 -8.38 -25.24 -0.22
C PRO A 27 -8.87 -26.04 0.96
N ALA A 28 -8.29 -25.79 2.15
CA ALA A 28 -8.65 -26.59 3.29
C ALA A 28 -10.18 -26.63 3.28
N GLU A 29 -10.77 -27.83 3.30
CA GLU A 29 -12.14 -28.04 3.73
C GLU A 29 -12.18 -27.56 5.18
N GLY A 30 -12.03 -26.26 5.35
CA GLY A 30 -11.86 -25.57 6.60
C GLY A 30 -13.22 -25.58 7.20
N LYS A 31 -13.31 -26.11 8.42
CA LYS A 31 -14.52 -25.96 9.21
C LYS A 31 -14.86 -24.46 9.21
N PRO A 32 -16.15 -24.10 9.06
CA PRO A 32 -16.54 -22.69 9.11
C PRO A 32 -15.98 -22.05 10.38
N ILE A 33 -15.35 -20.88 10.21
CA ILE A 33 -14.86 -20.05 11.30
C ILE A 33 -16.08 -19.61 12.08
N ARG A 34 -16.08 -19.77 13.40
CA ARG A 34 -17.22 -19.44 14.27
C ARG A 34 -16.77 -18.56 15.41
N GLY A 35 -17.64 -17.65 15.81
CA GLY A 35 -17.38 -16.70 16.89
C GLY A 35 -18.58 -15.82 17.16
N LYS A 36 -18.43 -14.94 18.16
CA LYS A 36 -19.44 -13.93 18.48
C LYS A 36 -19.09 -12.59 17.85
N ALA A 37 -20.12 -11.81 17.58
CA ALA A 37 -20.00 -10.42 17.16
C ALA A 37 -19.27 -9.58 18.22
N LEU A 38 -18.30 -8.80 17.77
CA LEU A 38 -17.60 -7.74 18.48
C LEU A 38 -17.89 -6.45 17.71
N ILE A 39 -18.86 -5.67 18.19
CA ILE A 39 -19.42 -4.54 17.44
C ILE A 39 -18.86 -3.22 17.97
N PHE A 40 -18.43 -2.35 17.05
CA PHE A 40 -18.13 -0.96 17.35
C PHE A 40 -19.40 -0.13 17.20
N TRP A 41 -19.97 0.34 18.31
CA TRP A 41 -21.14 1.22 18.33
C TRP A 41 -20.73 2.69 18.30
N ASP A 42 -21.48 3.53 17.58
CA ASP A 42 -21.28 4.97 17.59
C ASP A 42 -21.78 5.52 18.94
N PRO A 43 -20.90 6.09 19.79
CA PRO A 43 -21.29 6.57 21.12
C PRO A 43 -22.21 7.79 21.06
N LYS A 44 -22.32 8.45 19.90
CA LYS A 44 -23.13 9.66 19.71
C LYS A 44 -24.50 9.36 19.08
N VAL A 45 -24.66 8.20 18.43
CA VAL A 45 -25.87 7.85 17.68
C VAL A 45 -26.33 6.43 18.06
N PRO A 46 -27.31 6.30 18.99
CA PRO A 46 -27.82 5.00 19.41
C PRO A 46 -28.26 4.11 18.23
N GLY A 47 -27.86 2.84 18.25
CA GLY A 47 -28.20 1.86 17.22
C GLY A 47 -27.37 1.95 15.93
N LYS A 48 -26.50 2.96 15.79
CA LYS A 48 -25.59 3.08 14.65
C LYS A 48 -24.24 2.41 14.95
N LYS A 49 -23.72 1.62 14.01
CA LYS A 49 -22.34 1.13 14.08
C LYS A 49 -21.37 2.27 13.77
N LEU A 50 -20.27 2.32 14.50
CA LEU A 50 -19.26 3.36 14.33
C LEU A 50 -18.67 3.27 12.92
N ASP A 51 -18.78 4.40 12.22
CA ASP A 51 -18.26 4.58 10.88
C ASP A 51 -16.92 5.32 10.91
N ALA A 52 -16.18 5.25 9.81
CA ALA A 52 -14.94 5.97 9.59
C ALA A 52 -13.84 5.69 10.63
N ILE A 53 -13.71 4.42 11.02
CA ILE A 53 -12.58 3.99 11.87
C ILE A 53 -11.31 4.05 11.02
N ASP A 54 -10.34 4.87 11.41
CA ASP A 54 -9.04 4.97 10.75
C ASP A 54 -8.00 4.03 11.38
N THR A 55 -6.85 3.87 10.71
CA THR A 55 -5.76 3.01 11.21
C THR A 55 -5.12 3.50 12.51
N ASP A 56 -5.18 4.80 12.83
CA ASP A 56 -4.69 5.33 14.12
C ASP A 56 -5.59 4.89 15.28
N GLN A 57 -6.89 4.81 15.04
CA GLN A 57 -7.86 4.27 16.00
C GLN A 57 -7.73 2.75 16.17
N ILE A 58 -7.26 2.03 15.14
CA ILE A 58 -6.96 0.59 15.23
C ILE A 58 -5.66 0.38 16.00
N THR A 59 -4.57 1.07 15.64
CA THR A 59 -3.29 0.98 16.34
C THR A 59 -2.68 2.38 16.43
N PRO A 60 -2.67 2.99 17.63
CA PRO A 60 -2.10 4.32 17.84
C PRO A 60 -0.62 4.40 17.43
N ALA A 61 -0.18 5.58 16.99
CA ALA A 61 1.20 5.79 16.55
C ALA A 61 2.25 5.42 17.61
N ASP A 62 1.99 5.72 18.89
CA ASP A 62 2.87 5.36 20.01
C ASP A 62 3.03 3.84 20.20
N ASP A 63 2.09 3.05 19.67
CA ASP A 63 2.11 1.59 19.69
C ASP A 63 2.61 0.99 18.38
N CYS A 64 3.03 1.80 17.39
CA CYS A 64 3.53 1.32 16.09
C CYS A 64 5.05 1.08 16.08
N VAL A 65 5.67 0.92 17.24
CA VAL A 65 7.11 0.66 17.40
C VAL A 65 7.39 -0.79 17.74
N SER A 66 8.56 -1.29 17.36
CA SER A 66 9.05 -2.62 17.67
C SER A 66 10.44 -2.53 18.28
N GLU A 67 10.70 -3.36 19.29
CA GLU A 67 11.99 -3.37 19.98
C GLU A 67 12.96 -4.39 19.36
N SER A 68 12.45 -5.42 18.67
CA SER A 68 13.23 -6.39 17.91
C SER A 68 12.37 -7.12 16.87
N LEU A 69 13.00 -7.88 15.98
CA LEU A 69 12.28 -8.78 15.05
C LEU A 69 11.56 -9.95 15.76
N ASP A 70 12.01 -10.33 16.96
CA ASP A 70 11.43 -11.45 17.74
C ASP A 70 10.16 -11.03 18.50
N THR A 71 10.03 -9.75 18.84
CA THR A 71 8.91 -9.18 19.61
C THR A 71 8.14 -8.14 18.80
N LEU A 72 8.17 -8.32 17.48
CA LEU A 72 7.75 -7.35 16.49
C LEU A 72 6.33 -6.83 16.73
N ASP A 73 5.40 -7.72 17.09
CA ASP A 73 3.97 -7.44 17.23
C ASP A 73 3.51 -7.13 18.67
N GLU A 74 4.40 -7.20 19.68
CA GLU A 74 4.01 -7.09 21.10
C GLU A 74 3.31 -5.77 21.43
N ARG A 75 3.90 -4.65 21.00
CA ARG A 75 3.30 -3.33 21.17
C ARG A 75 2.01 -3.18 20.36
N TRP A 76 1.97 -3.77 19.17
CA TRP A 76 0.86 -3.63 18.24
C TRP A 76 -0.38 -4.34 18.76
N LYS A 77 -0.20 -5.57 19.28
CA LYS A 77 -1.24 -6.33 20.00
C LYS A 77 -1.80 -5.56 21.18
N ALA A 78 -0.92 -4.91 21.96
CA ALA A 78 -1.32 -4.10 23.10
C ALA A 78 -1.98 -2.76 22.71
N GLY A 79 -1.70 -2.26 21.51
CA GLY A 79 -2.28 -1.03 20.95
C GLY A 79 -3.62 -1.25 20.25
N SER A 80 -3.91 -2.48 19.79
CA SER A 80 -5.14 -2.86 19.08
C SER A 80 -6.40 -2.34 19.76
N PHE A 81 -7.03 -1.33 19.14
CA PHE A 81 -8.21 -0.60 19.60
C PHE A 81 -8.12 -0.03 21.01
N ARG A 82 -6.92 0.27 21.52
CA ARG A 82 -6.71 0.70 22.92
C ARG A 82 -7.67 1.78 23.39
N TYR A 83 -7.89 2.82 22.59
CA TYR A 83 -8.75 3.94 22.96
C TYR A 83 -10.21 3.72 22.59
N LEU A 84 -10.47 2.91 21.56
CA LEU A 84 -11.82 2.73 21.02
C LEU A 84 -12.58 1.60 21.72
N MET A 85 -11.88 0.53 22.07
CA MET A 85 -12.38 -0.61 22.82
C MET A 85 -11.27 -1.16 23.74
N PRO A 86 -11.06 -0.56 24.93
CA PRO A 86 -9.92 -0.91 25.80
C PRO A 86 -9.84 -2.38 26.22
N ASN A 87 -10.97 -3.11 26.23
CA ASN A 87 -11.04 -4.53 26.53
C ASN A 87 -11.05 -5.43 25.27
N PHE A 88 -10.68 -4.91 24.09
CA PHE A 88 -10.70 -5.64 22.82
C PHE A 88 -9.97 -6.99 22.90
N ARG A 89 -8.71 -7.00 23.35
CA ARG A 89 -7.91 -8.22 23.48
C ARG A 89 -8.58 -9.25 24.39
N GLU A 90 -9.09 -8.81 25.55
CA GLU A 90 -9.82 -9.69 26.47
C GLU A 90 -11.09 -10.28 25.83
N ARG A 91 -11.85 -9.48 25.08
CA ARG A 91 -13.05 -9.91 24.34
C ARG A 91 -12.72 -10.99 23.31
N VAL A 92 -11.63 -10.81 22.55
CA VAL A 92 -11.18 -11.81 21.56
C VAL A 92 -10.84 -13.14 22.26
N HIS A 93 -10.14 -13.10 23.40
CA HIS A 93 -9.84 -14.30 24.22
C HIS A 93 -11.12 -15.01 24.73
N ARG A 94 -12.25 -14.30 24.85
CA ARG A 94 -13.57 -14.88 25.19
C ARG A 94 -14.35 -15.42 23.98
N GLY A 95 -13.78 -15.39 22.78
CA GLY A 95 -14.39 -15.89 21.55
C GLY A 95 -15.22 -14.87 20.77
N GLU A 96 -15.06 -13.58 21.05
CA GLU A 96 -15.68 -12.48 20.31
C GLU A 96 -14.77 -12.10 19.14
N THR A 97 -14.83 -12.87 18.04
CA THR A 97 -13.84 -12.85 16.95
C THR A 97 -14.35 -12.29 15.63
N PHE A 98 -15.63 -11.93 15.55
CA PHE A 98 -16.22 -11.26 14.38
C PHE A 98 -16.24 -9.76 14.63
N VAL A 99 -15.21 -9.06 14.17
CA VAL A 99 -15.08 -7.60 14.30
C VAL A 99 -16.04 -6.93 13.31
N ILE A 100 -17.02 -6.19 13.81
CA ILE A 100 -18.06 -5.54 13.00
C ILE A 100 -17.98 -4.02 13.17
N ALA A 101 -17.68 -3.34 12.06
CA ALA A 101 -17.64 -1.88 11.96
C ALA A 101 -18.68 -1.36 10.96
N GLY A 102 -18.90 -0.04 10.97
CA GLY A 102 -19.81 0.65 10.06
C GLY A 102 -19.36 0.63 8.59
N ASP A 103 -19.80 1.63 7.83
CA ASP A 103 -19.63 1.64 6.37
C ASP A 103 -18.17 1.80 5.92
N ARG A 104 -17.33 2.53 6.65
CA ARG A 104 -15.93 2.83 6.35
C ARG A 104 -15.03 2.35 7.48
N PHE A 105 -14.09 1.47 7.15
CA PHE A 105 -13.19 0.86 8.11
C PHE A 105 -11.74 0.83 7.62
N ALA A 106 -10.81 1.09 8.52
CA ALA A 106 -9.36 1.07 8.31
C ALA A 106 -8.87 1.96 7.17
N ILE A 107 -9.37 3.19 7.11
CA ILE A 107 -8.89 4.23 6.18
C ILE A 107 -7.63 4.90 6.71
N GLY A 108 -6.86 5.55 5.83
CA GLY A 108 -5.69 6.34 6.20
C GLY A 108 -4.34 5.64 5.99
N SER A 109 -3.51 5.62 7.03
CA SER A 109 -2.09 5.22 6.96
C SER A 109 -1.90 3.80 6.44
N SER A 110 -0.81 3.55 5.70
CA SER A 110 -0.45 2.22 5.19
C SER A 110 0.10 1.26 6.24
N ARG A 111 0.09 1.64 7.53
CA ARG A 111 0.72 0.90 8.63
C ARG A 111 0.24 -0.56 8.68
N GLU A 112 1.18 -1.47 8.49
CA GLU A 112 0.90 -2.91 8.60
C GLU A 112 0.63 -3.32 10.05
N MET A 113 1.09 -2.53 11.02
CA MET A 113 0.89 -2.74 12.46
C MET A 113 -0.59 -2.88 12.81
N SER A 114 -1.50 -2.21 12.09
CA SER A 114 -2.94 -2.32 12.33
C SER A 114 -3.47 -3.74 12.06
N PRO A 115 -3.44 -4.27 10.82
CA PRO A 115 -3.90 -5.64 10.60
C PRO A 115 -2.99 -6.68 11.29
N ALA A 116 -1.68 -6.44 11.43
CA ALA A 116 -0.78 -7.37 12.12
C ALA A 116 -1.08 -7.46 13.63
N GLY A 117 -1.38 -6.35 14.30
CA GLY A 117 -1.76 -6.34 15.71
C GLY A 117 -3.09 -7.04 15.96
N LEU A 118 -4.07 -6.91 15.06
CA LEU A 118 -5.32 -7.66 15.12
C LEU A 118 -5.09 -9.16 14.94
N LYS A 119 -4.26 -9.54 13.97
CA LYS A 119 -3.86 -10.93 13.76
C LYS A 119 -3.12 -11.49 14.97
N GLY A 120 -2.16 -10.77 15.53
CA GLY A 120 -1.39 -11.21 16.69
C GLY A 120 -2.28 -11.46 17.91
N VAL A 121 -3.31 -10.63 18.13
CA VAL A 121 -4.30 -10.86 19.19
C VAL A 121 -5.11 -12.14 18.94
N ALA A 122 -5.49 -12.41 17.69
CA ALA A 122 -6.21 -13.63 17.33
C ALA A 122 -5.34 -14.89 17.49
N ASP A 123 -4.10 -14.85 16.99
CA ASP A 123 -3.13 -15.94 17.07
C ASP A 123 -2.80 -16.28 18.52
N GLU A 124 -2.63 -15.28 19.38
CA GLU A 124 -2.41 -15.44 20.82
C GLU A 124 -3.57 -16.16 21.51
N ALA A 125 -4.80 -15.84 21.13
CA ALA A 125 -6.00 -16.49 21.64
C ALA A 125 -6.25 -17.87 20.98
N GLY A 126 -5.47 -18.27 19.98
CA GLY A 126 -5.66 -19.52 19.24
C GLY A 126 -6.95 -19.54 18.40
N VAL A 127 -7.42 -18.38 17.95
CA VAL A 127 -8.67 -18.22 17.20
C VAL A 127 -8.45 -17.56 15.84
N GLU A 128 -9.37 -17.77 14.91
CA GLU A 128 -9.40 -17.00 13.67
C GLU A 128 -10.34 -15.80 13.81
N MET A 129 -9.85 -14.63 13.37
CA MET A 129 -10.62 -13.39 13.34
C MET A 129 -11.22 -13.13 11.97
N VAL A 130 -12.44 -12.62 11.95
CA VAL A 130 -13.16 -12.19 10.74
C VAL A 130 -13.54 -10.73 10.89
N ILE A 131 -13.09 -9.89 9.96
CA ILE A 131 -13.37 -8.45 9.96
C ILE A 131 -14.48 -8.18 8.94
N VAL A 132 -15.56 -7.54 9.39
CA VAL A 132 -16.75 -7.23 8.60
C VAL A 132 -17.01 -5.72 8.63
N CYS A 133 -17.09 -5.10 7.45
CA CYS A 133 -17.54 -3.71 7.32
C CYS A 133 -18.63 -3.56 6.26
N GLY A 134 -19.25 -2.39 6.20
CA GLY A 134 -20.42 -2.15 5.35
C GLY A 134 -20.05 -1.96 3.88
N ALA A 135 -19.53 -0.78 3.54
CA ALA A 135 -19.39 -0.35 2.16
C ALA A 135 -17.94 -0.31 1.66
N ALA A 136 -17.03 0.19 2.48
CA ALA A 136 -15.65 0.49 2.10
C ALA A 136 -14.67 0.07 3.21
N MET A 137 -13.62 -0.63 2.81
CA MET A 137 -12.45 -0.91 3.63
C MET A 137 -11.26 -0.25 2.97
N GLY A 138 -10.37 0.38 3.74
CA GLY A 138 -9.17 0.99 3.17
C GLY A 138 -8.38 -0.05 2.37
N ASP A 139 -8.06 0.27 1.11
CA ASP A 139 -7.53 -0.70 0.16
C ASP A 139 -6.19 -1.30 0.61
N ILE A 140 -5.34 -0.48 1.23
CA ILE A 140 -4.05 -0.94 1.76
C ILE A 140 -4.28 -1.89 2.94
N PHE A 141 -5.15 -1.53 3.89
CA PHE A 141 -5.50 -2.41 5.01
C PHE A 141 -6.09 -3.74 4.53
N ARG A 142 -7.04 -3.71 3.59
CA ARG A 142 -7.66 -4.91 3.00
C ARG A 142 -6.61 -5.85 2.43
N ARG A 143 -5.69 -5.32 1.60
CA ARG A 143 -4.59 -6.11 1.02
C ARG A 143 -3.65 -6.65 2.09
N ASN A 144 -3.27 -5.84 3.07
CA ASN A 144 -2.38 -6.24 4.17
C ASN A 144 -3.02 -7.35 5.01
N ALA A 145 -4.30 -7.21 5.37
CA ALA A 145 -5.06 -8.23 6.09
C ALA A 145 -5.07 -9.57 5.33
N LEU A 146 -5.36 -9.56 4.03
CA LEU A 146 -5.32 -10.76 3.19
C LEU A 146 -3.91 -11.35 3.09
N ASN A 147 -2.88 -10.50 2.93
CA ASN A 147 -1.47 -10.91 2.89
C ASN A 147 -1.03 -11.60 4.18
N LEU A 148 -1.56 -11.17 5.32
CA LEU A 148 -1.32 -11.75 6.64
C LEU A 148 -2.18 -13.01 6.91
N GLY A 149 -3.15 -13.32 6.05
CA GLY A 149 -4.06 -14.44 6.21
C GLY A 149 -5.30 -14.15 7.06
N LEU A 150 -5.61 -12.88 7.35
CA LEU A 150 -6.88 -12.49 7.96
C LEU A 150 -8.03 -12.57 6.96
N ASN A 151 -9.24 -12.79 7.49
CA ASN A 151 -10.46 -12.79 6.71
C ASN A 151 -11.14 -11.43 6.77
N VAL A 152 -11.34 -10.80 5.60
CA VAL A 152 -12.03 -9.51 5.45
C VAL A 152 -13.27 -9.66 4.57
N ILE A 153 -14.35 -9.02 5.01
CA ILE A 153 -15.70 -9.14 4.46
C ILE A 153 -16.31 -7.75 4.34
N GLN A 154 -16.85 -7.44 3.16
CA GLN A 154 -17.68 -6.27 2.95
C GLN A 154 -19.12 -6.74 2.70
N SER A 155 -20.02 -6.42 3.63
CA SER A 155 -21.43 -6.76 3.55
C SER A 155 -22.24 -5.78 4.41
N ARG A 156 -22.83 -4.76 3.77
CA ARG A 156 -23.67 -3.76 4.45
C ARG A 156 -24.83 -4.39 5.20
N GLU A 157 -25.52 -5.34 4.57
CA GLU A 157 -26.67 -6.02 5.16
C GLU A 157 -26.28 -6.77 6.46
N ALA A 158 -25.14 -7.47 6.46
CA ALA A 158 -24.64 -8.15 7.64
C ALA A 158 -24.31 -7.17 8.79
N VAL A 159 -23.70 -6.03 8.46
CA VAL A 159 -23.37 -4.98 9.43
C VAL A 159 -24.62 -4.34 10.02
N GLU A 160 -25.59 -3.98 9.18
CA GLU A 160 -26.82 -3.30 9.61
C GLU A 160 -27.59 -4.18 10.61
N GLU A 161 -27.68 -5.48 10.34
CA GLU A 161 -28.48 -6.41 11.15
C GLU A 161 -27.77 -6.96 12.38
N ALA A 162 -26.43 -7.00 12.40
CA ALA A 162 -25.66 -7.53 13.52
C ALA A 162 -26.02 -6.84 14.85
N GLN A 163 -26.21 -7.64 15.90
CA GLN A 163 -26.42 -7.17 17.27
C GLN A 163 -25.40 -7.79 18.23
N GLU A 164 -25.25 -7.15 19.39
CA GLU A 164 -24.35 -7.60 20.43
C GLU A 164 -24.67 -9.05 20.84
N GLY A 165 -23.65 -9.92 20.89
CA GLY A 165 -23.81 -11.32 21.25
C GLY A 165 -24.33 -12.25 20.13
N ASP A 166 -24.65 -11.73 18.94
CA ASP A 166 -24.96 -12.57 17.78
C ASP A 166 -23.80 -13.53 17.48
N ALA A 167 -24.12 -14.80 17.20
CA ALA A 167 -23.17 -15.80 16.76
C ALA A 167 -23.08 -15.80 15.24
N PHE A 168 -21.86 -15.79 14.72
CA PHE A 168 -21.60 -15.82 13.29
C PHE A 168 -20.78 -17.05 12.90
N SER A 169 -20.97 -17.47 11.66
CA SER A 169 -20.07 -18.38 10.96
C SER A 169 -19.64 -17.81 9.61
N PHE A 170 -18.40 -18.08 9.22
CA PHE A 170 -17.86 -17.74 7.91
C PHE A 170 -17.24 -18.99 7.29
N ASP A 171 -17.70 -19.35 6.11
CA ASP A 171 -17.11 -20.42 5.32
C ASP A 171 -16.00 -19.84 4.43
N PRO A 172 -14.72 -20.13 4.71
CA PRO A 172 -13.62 -19.60 3.91
C PRO A 172 -13.57 -20.21 2.50
N ALA A 173 -14.23 -21.32 2.20
CA ALA A 173 -14.23 -21.88 0.85
C ALA A 173 -15.21 -21.14 -0.07
N THR A 174 -16.44 -20.93 0.41
CA THR A 174 -17.51 -20.26 -0.34
C THR A 174 -17.56 -18.75 -0.12
N ARG A 175 -16.87 -18.25 0.90
CA ARG A 175 -16.98 -16.88 1.46
C ARG A 175 -18.36 -16.55 2.01
N LYS A 176 -19.23 -17.53 2.22
CA LYS A 176 -20.56 -17.27 2.77
C LYS A 176 -20.46 -16.87 4.25
N LEU A 177 -21.02 -15.72 4.59
CA LEU A 177 -21.17 -15.25 5.98
C LEU A 177 -22.58 -15.60 6.46
N THR A 178 -22.72 -16.14 7.67
CA THR A 178 -24.02 -16.46 8.27
C THR A 178 -24.10 -15.91 9.68
N ASN A 179 -25.15 -15.16 9.98
CA ASN A 179 -25.57 -14.87 11.34
C ASN A 179 -26.45 -16.02 11.83
N GLU A 180 -25.86 -16.89 12.64
CA GLU A 180 -26.49 -18.12 13.14
C GLU A 180 -27.63 -17.80 14.11
N THR A 181 -27.49 -16.76 14.93
CA THR A 181 -28.54 -16.31 15.86
C THR A 181 -29.80 -15.89 15.12
N ARG A 182 -29.65 -15.30 13.93
CA ARG A 182 -30.75 -14.79 13.11
C ARG A 182 -31.20 -15.76 12.02
N GLY A 183 -30.47 -16.85 11.79
CA GLY A 183 -30.73 -17.79 10.69
C GLY A 183 -30.61 -17.16 9.30
N LYS A 184 -29.75 -16.14 9.14
CA LYS A 184 -29.60 -15.38 7.89
C LYS A 184 -28.18 -15.46 7.35
N SER A 185 -28.07 -15.65 6.03
CA SER A 185 -26.79 -15.67 5.32
C SER A 185 -26.67 -14.49 4.36
N TYR A 186 -25.43 -14.10 4.12
CA TYR A 186 -25.06 -12.95 3.30
C TYR A 186 -24.00 -13.37 2.29
N GLU A 187 -24.05 -12.77 1.11
CA GLU A 187 -23.06 -12.91 0.04
C GLU A 187 -22.14 -11.69 0.07
N PRO A 188 -20.88 -11.81 0.52
CA PRO A 188 -19.96 -10.68 0.57
C PRO A 188 -19.59 -10.13 -0.80
N ALA A 189 -19.06 -8.91 -0.82
CA ALA A 189 -18.39 -8.39 -1.99
C ALA A 189 -17.27 -9.33 -2.46
N ALA A 190 -17.16 -9.48 -3.78
CA ALA A 190 -16.18 -10.36 -4.41
C ALA A 190 -14.75 -9.86 -4.19
N LEU A 191 -13.82 -10.81 -4.07
CA LEU A 191 -12.40 -10.56 -4.18
C LEU A 191 -11.95 -10.71 -5.63
N SER A 192 -10.88 -10.02 -6.00
CA SER A 192 -10.17 -10.32 -7.24
C SER A 192 -9.59 -11.75 -7.21
N PRO A 193 -9.31 -12.36 -8.38
CA PRO A 193 -8.70 -13.69 -8.43
C PRO A 193 -7.39 -13.80 -7.63
N GLN A 194 -6.55 -12.77 -7.65
CA GLN A 194 -5.28 -12.76 -6.92
C GLN A 194 -5.48 -12.65 -5.41
N GLU A 195 -6.38 -11.78 -4.95
CA GLU A 195 -6.73 -11.68 -3.53
C GLU A 195 -7.28 -13.01 -3.01
N GLU A 196 -8.09 -13.69 -3.81
CA GLU A 196 -8.62 -15.01 -3.49
C GLU A 196 -7.52 -16.08 -3.44
N GLU A 197 -6.54 -16.02 -4.34
CA GLU A 197 -5.36 -16.91 -4.30
C GLU A 197 -4.50 -16.69 -3.05
N ILE A 198 -4.20 -15.43 -2.71
CA ILE A 198 -3.45 -15.06 -1.50
C ILE A 198 -4.15 -15.59 -0.26
N ARG A 199 -5.46 -15.34 -0.17
CA ARG A 199 -6.29 -15.81 0.94
C ARG A 199 -6.29 -17.33 1.05
N ARG A 200 -6.53 -18.06 -0.05
CA ARG A 200 -6.54 -19.53 -0.08
C ARG A 200 -5.18 -20.14 0.23
N SER A 201 -4.10 -19.44 -0.13
CA SER A 201 -2.74 -19.84 0.20
C SER A 201 -2.43 -19.66 1.70
N GLY A 202 -3.25 -18.90 2.43
CA GLY A 202 -3.03 -18.55 3.83
C GLY A 202 -2.03 -17.41 4.01
N GLY A 203 -1.96 -16.50 3.05
CA GLY A 203 -1.10 -15.31 3.09
C GLY A 203 0.02 -15.30 2.05
N ILE A 204 0.60 -14.13 1.84
CA ILE A 204 1.57 -13.87 0.76
C ILE A 204 2.95 -14.47 1.02
N ILE A 205 3.34 -14.73 2.27
CA ILE A 205 4.62 -15.39 2.60
C ILE A 205 4.69 -16.79 1.98
N LYS A 206 3.59 -17.55 2.02
CA LYS A 206 3.50 -18.90 1.44
C LYS A 206 3.60 -18.86 -0.08
N ILE A 207 2.97 -17.86 -0.71
CA ILE A 207 3.14 -17.57 -2.14
C ILE A 207 4.59 -17.20 -2.45
N GLY A 208 5.20 -16.32 -1.64
CA GLY A 208 6.59 -15.91 -1.75
C GLY A 208 7.53 -17.11 -1.74
N ARG A 209 7.41 -18.03 -0.78
CA ARG A 209 8.24 -19.25 -0.74
C ARG A 209 8.10 -20.12 -2.00
N ARG A 210 6.88 -20.21 -2.55
CA ARG A 210 6.61 -20.96 -3.78
C ARG A 210 7.22 -20.30 -5.01
N GLU A 211 7.14 -18.98 -5.10
CA GLU A 211 7.60 -18.22 -6.26
C GLU A 211 9.08 -17.84 -6.19
N PHE A 212 9.68 -17.85 -5.00
CA PHE A 212 11.03 -17.40 -4.75
C PHE A 212 12.08 -18.10 -5.64
N PRO A 213 12.15 -19.45 -5.75
CA PRO A 213 13.16 -20.10 -6.58
C PRO A 213 13.08 -19.71 -8.07
N GLU A 214 11.86 -19.60 -8.60
CA GLU A 214 11.62 -19.20 -9.98
C GLU A 214 11.98 -17.73 -10.20
N SER A 215 11.63 -16.87 -9.24
CA SER A 215 11.96 -15.44 -9.27
C SER A 215 13.45 -15.14 -9.24
N VAL A 216 14.27 -16.05 -8.68
CA VAL A 216 15.74 -15.92 -8.67
C VAL A 216 16.35 -16.35 -10.00
N ARG A 217 15.79 -17.39 -10.62
CA ARG A 217 16.26 -17.92 -11.91
C ARG A 217 15.82 -17.04 -13.09
N ARG A 218 14.72 -16.30 -12.96
CA ARG A 218 14.19 -15.41 -14.00
C ARG A 218 15.00 -14.11 -14.11
N ALA A 219 15.50 -13.82 -15.31
CA ALA A 219 16.08 -12.52 -15.61
C ALA A 219 14.98 -11.45 -15.73
N PRO A 220 15.12 -10.27 -15.10
CA PRO A 220 14.20 -9.16 -15.31
C PRO A 220 14.20 -8.69 -16.76
N ASP A 221 13.02 -8.31 -17.25
CA ASP A 221 12.81 -7.88 -18.63
C ASP A 221 11.82 -6.72 -18.63
N VAL A 222 12.28 -5.50 -18.91
CA VAL A 222 11.45 -4.29 -19.02
C VAL A 222 11.39 -3.87 -20.48
N ARG A 223 10.18 -3.86 -21.07
CA ARG A 223 9.98 -3.60 -22.51
C ARG A 223 8.85 -2.63 -22.73
N TRP A 224 9.22 -1.41 -23.13
CA TRP A 224 8.24 -0.36 -23.41
C TRP A 224 7.32 -0.72 -24.58
N PRO A 225 6.05 -0.26 -24.55
CA PRO A 225 5.11 -0.48 -25.64
C PRO A 225 5.62 0.14 -26.95
N ASP A 226 5.27 -0.48 -28.08
CA ASP A 226 5.41 0.17 -29.38
C ASP A 226 4.44 1.35 -29.52
N ALA A 227 4.62 2.18 -30.55
CA ALA A 227 3.81 3.38 -30.74
C ALA A 227 2.29 3.09 -30.85
N ALA A 228 1.91 1.99 -31.52
CA ALA A 228 0.50 1.61 -31.70
C ALA A 228 -0.17 1.18 -30.40
N THR A 229 0.58 0.53 -29.51
CA THR A 229 0.14 0.17 -28.17
C THR A 229 0.13 1.39 -27.26
N ALA A 230 1.23 2.15 -27.21
CA ALA A 230 1.39 3.33 -26.37
C ALA A 230 0.28 4.37 -26.62
N ARG A 231 -0.15 4.55 -27.88
CA ARG A 231 -1.22 5.49 -28.27
C ARG A 231 -2.54 5.26 -27.53
N ARG A 232 -2.79 4.04 -27.02
CA ARG A 232 -4.04 3.67 -26.33
C ARG A 232 -3.90 3.60 -24.81
N LEU A 233 -2.69 3.80 -24.27
CA LEU A 233 -2.39 3.64 -22.86
C LEU A 233 -2.11 5.00 -22.19
N THR A 234 -2.66 5.19 -21.00
CA THR A 234 -2.25 6.28 -20.09
C THR A 234 -0.78 6.15 -19.67
N SER A 235 -0.22 7.17 -19.04
CA SER A 235 1.16 7.13 -18.51
C SER A 235 1.36 5.95 -17.56
N THR A 236 0.44 5.77 -16.61
CA THR A 236 0.45 4.64 -15.67
C THR A 236 0.39 3.30 -16.39
N GLU A 237 -0.50 3.15 -17.37
CA GLU A 237 -0.65 1.90 -18.11
C GLU A 237 0.57 1.59 -18.99
N GLN A 238 1.26 2.59 -19.54
CA GLN A 238 2.52 2.38 -20.27
C GLN A 238 3.63 1.87 -19.35
N ILE A 239 3.75 2.42 -18.13
CA ILE A 239 4.71 1.94 -17.13
C ILE A 239 4.38 0.50 -16.72
N LEU A 240 3.11 0.20 -16.44
CA LEU A 240 2.65 -1.16 -16.10
C LEU A 240 2.89 -2.14 -17.24
N TRP A 241 2.62 -1.73 -18.48
CA TRP A 241 2.93 -2.50 -19.67
C TRP A 241 4.43 -2.81 -19.69
N ALA A 242 5.29 -1.81 -19.54
CA ALA A 242 6.73 -2.02 -19.57
C ALA A 242 7.23 -3.01 -18.51
N HIS A 243 6.67 -2.92 -17.29
CA HIS A 243 7.15 -3.63 -16.10
C HIS A 243 6.49 -4.99 -15.85
N ARG A 244 5.46 -5.38 -16.61
CA ARG A 244 4.79 -6.67 -16.41
C ARG A 244 5.77 -7.84 -16.53
N VAL A 245 5.78 -8.71 -15.54
CA VAL A 245 6.58 -9.93 -15.49
C VAL A 245 6.07 -10.94 -16.52
N ASP A 246 4.76 -11.02 -16.68
CA ASP A 246 4.07 -11.88 -17.62
C ASP A 246 3.74 -11.10 -18.89
N LYS A 247 4.49 -11.33 -19.97
CA LYS A 247 4.42 -10.51 -21.19
C LYS A 247 3.11 -10.65 -21.98
N ASP A 248 2.41 -11.76 -21.79
CA ASP A 248 1.11 -12.02 -22.40
C ASP A 248 -0.06 -11.47 -21.56
N ALA A 249 0.23 -10.95 -20.35
CA ALA A 249 -0.81 -10.39 -19.49
C ALA A 249 -1.33 -9.05 -20.04
N GLU A 250 -2.65 -8.92 -20.07
CA GLU A 250 -3.33 -7.72 -20.54
C GLU A 250 -3.35 -6.63 -19.47
N VAL A 251 -2.96 -5.41 -19.84
CA VAL A 251 -3.09 -4.22 -18.99
C VAL A 251 -4.48 -3.63 -19.19
N ARG A 252 -5.41 -3.97 -18.31
CA ARG A 252 -6.77 -3.42 -18.29
C ARG A 252 -7.31 -3.31 -16.86
N PRO A 253 -8.24 -2.38 -16.56
CA PRO A 253 -8.82 -2.24 -15.24
C PRO A 253 -9.34 -3.57 -14.66
N GLY A 254 -9.02 -3.81 -13.39
CA GLY A 254 -9.36 -5.03 -12.63
C GLY A 254 -8.43 -6.22 -12.88
N ALA A 255 -7.56 -6.21 -13.90
CA ALA A 255 -6.52 -7.22 -14.06
C ALA A 255 -5.46 -7.07 -12.96
N THR A 256 -5.00 -8.19 -12.41
CA THR A 256 -3.86 -8.20 -11.48
C THR A 256 -2.63 -8.75 -12.18
N LEU A 257 -1.55 -7.98 -12.12
CA LEU A 257 -0.29 -8.23 -12.82
C LEU A 257 0.82 -8.45 -11.81
N ARG A 258 1.76 -9.35 -12.11
CA ARG A 258 3.09 -9.29 -11.50
C ARG A 258 3.88 -8.22 -12.24
N VAL A 259 4.45 -7.26 -11.52
CA VAL A 259 5.23 -6.14 -12.09
C VAL A 259 6.56 -6.02 -11.39
N TYR A 260 7.64 -5.90 -12.17
CA TYR A 260 8.97 -5.59 -11.63
C TYR A 260 8.99 -4.18 -11.04
N ALA A 261 9.73 -3.99 -9.96
CA ALA A 261 9.92 -2.69 -9.31
C ALA A 261 11.36 -2.20 -9.46
N ASP A 262 11.53 -0.90 -9.71
CA ASP A 262 12.85 -0.25 -9.81
C ASP A 262 13.45 0.09 -8.44
N LEU A 263 12.57 0.37 -7.49
CA LEU A 263 12.91 0.68 -6.11
C LEU A 263 11.77 0.24 -5.20
N LEU A 264 12.11 -0.32 -4.05
CA LEU A 264 11.20 -0.77 -3.01
C LEU A 264 11.59 -0.08 -1.70
N PRO A 265 11.22 1.21 -1.52
CA PRO A 265 11.59 1.98 -0.35
C PRO A 265 10.72 1.68 0.87
N ALA A 266 11.36 1.61 2.04
CA ALA A 266 10.73 1.58 3.36
C ALA A 266 11.22 2.74 4.23
N SER A 267 10.43 3.12 5.24
CA SER A 267 10.92 3.94 6.35
C SER A 267 11.41 3.07 7.50
N ASP A 268 12.08 3.67 8.48
CA ASP A 268 12.38 3.08 9.80
C ASP A 268 11.13 2.55 10.53
N GLY A 269 9.95 3.11 10.24
CA GLY A 269 8.69 2.55 10.73
C GLY A 269 8.29 1.23 10.08
N THR A 270 8.43 1.12 8.76
CA THR A 270 7.87 -0.01 8.00
C THR A 270 8.91 -1.07 7.62
N ALA A 271 10.20 -0.74 7.66
CA ALA A 271 11.30 -1.64 7.33
C ALA A 271 11.33 -2.89 8.21
N PRO A 272 11.13 -2.85 9.55
CA PRO A 272 11.21 -4.05 10.38
C PRO A 272 10.27 -5.18 9.95
N PHE A 273 9.02 -4.86 9.61
CA PHE A 273 8.08 -5.89 9.15
C PHE A 273 8.34 -6.34 7.71
N SER A 274 8.91 -5.47 6.86
CA SER A 274 9.41 -5.87 5.54
C SER A 274 10.60 -6.82 5.64
N ILE A 275 11.51 -6.58 6.59
CA ILE A 275 12.64 -7.47 6.90
C ILE A 275 12.13 -8.81 7.40
N HIS A 276 11.17 -8.81 8.33
CA HIS A 276 10.52 -10.04 8.80
C HIS A 276 9.96 -10.87 7.64
N THR A 277 9.19 -10.23 6.74
CA THR A 277 8.59 -10.89 5.59
C THR A 277 9.66 -11.43 4.62
N PHE A 278 10.67 -10.62 4.31
CA PHE A 278 11.81 -11.03 3.48
C PHE A 278 12.50 -12.28 4.06
N ASN A 279 12.84 -12.25 5.35
CA ASN A 279 13.47 -13.38 6.04
C ASN A 279 12.57 -14.62 6.05
N ALA A 280 11.26 -14.45 6.27
CA ALA A 280 10.31 -15.54 6.25
C ALA A 280 10.20 -16.23 4.88
N ILE A 281 10.40 -15.50 3.79
CA ILE A 281 10.38 -16.03 2.41
C ILE A 281 11.72 -16.66 2.05
N THR A 282 12.83 -15.97 2.32
CA THR A 282 14.16 -16.37 1.82
C THR A 282 14.98 -17.19 2.78
N GLY A 283 14.57 -17.31 4.05
CA GLY A 283 15.46 -17.78 5.12
C GLY A 283 16.47 -16.72 5.59
N GLY A 284 16.41 -15.49 5.08
CA GLY A 284 17.23 -14.33 5.48
C GLY A 284 18.63 -14.28 4.86
N ASP A 285 19.25 -15.43 4.58
CA ASP A 285 20.64 -15.51 4.11
C ASP A 285 20.81 -16.12 2.70
N THR A 286 19.74 -16.29 1.94
CA THR A 286 19.85 -16.87 0.60
C THR A 286 20.20 -15.84 -0.48
N ILE A 287 19.57 -14.67 -0.47
CA ILE A 287 19.81 -13.60 -1.46
C ILE A 287 20.10 -12.26 -0.78
N ARG A 288 20.70 -11.34 -1.53
CA ARG A 288 20.63 -9.92 -1.19
C ARG A 288 19.23 -9.38 -1.51
N PRO A 289 18.64 -8.55 -0.64
CA PRO A 289 17.33 -7.94 -0.88
C PRO A 289 17.34 -7.13 -2.17
N ARG A 290 16.33 -7.35 -3.00
CA ARG A 290 16.21 -6.70 -4.31
C ARG A 290 15.69 -5.28 -4.20
N GLN A 291 16.37 -4.37 -4.89
CA GLN A 291 15.91 -3.02 -5.22
C GLN A 291 15.52 -2.23 -3.96
N ILE A 292 16.17 -2.57 -2.86
CA ILE A 292 15.88 -2.07 -1.53
C ILE A 292 16.35 -0.62 -1.38
N ALA A 293 15.53 0.16 -0.68
CA ALA A 293 15.98 1.36 -0.02
C ALA A 293 15.31 1.50 1.35
N ILE A 294 16.03 2.07 2.32
CA ILE A 294 15.54 2.35 3.66
C ILE A 294 15.91 3.78 4.00
N ALA A 295 14.94 4.54 4.52
CA ALA A 295 15.17 5.87 5.07
C ALA A 295 14.78 5.92 6.54
N ASN A 296 15.59 6.60 7.35
CA ASN A 296 15.33 6.78 8.77
C ASN A 296 14.83 8.22 9.00
N ASP A 297 13.51 8.41 8.93
CA ASP A 297 12.86 9.73 8.95
C ASP A 297 11.59 9.80 9.82
N HIS A 298 11.04 8.68 10.33
CA HIS A 298 9.83 8.69 11.16
C HIS A 298 10.13 8.64 12.66
N PHE A 299 11.20 7.97 13.06
CA PHE A 299 11.52 7.67 14.47
C PHE A 299 12.84 8.33 14.93
N VAL A 300 13.19 9.46 14.31
CA VAL A 300 14.46 10.18 14.55
C VAL A 300 14.23 11.46 15.33
N PHE A 301 15.23 11.86 16.14
CA PHE A 301 15.25 13.11 16.93
C PHE A 301 14.13 13.26 18.00
N ASN A 302 13.52 12.15 18.42
CA ASN A 302 12.51 12.11 19.49
C ASN A 302 13.08 11.81 20.89
N HIS A 303 14.35 11.41 20.99
CA HIS A 303 15.04 11.02 22.23
C HIS A 303 14.35 9.87 22.99
N ARG A 304 13.77 8.90 22.28
CA ARG A 304 13.10 7.72 22.86
C ARG A 304 13.89 6.45 22.54
N GLU A 305 14.27 5.70 23.58
CA GLU A 305 15.05 4.45 23.43
C GLU A 305 14.35 3.39 22.55
N ALA A 306 13.02 3.28 22.65
CA ALA A 306 12.25 2.35 21.83
C ALA A 306 12.33 2.70 20.32
N ASP A 307 12.40 3.99 20.00
CA ASP A 307 12.44 4.50 18.64
C ASP A 307 13.87 4.33 18.05
N ASP A 308 14.90 4.46 18.89
CA ASP A 308 16.28 4.13 18.55
C ASP A 308 16.45 2.62 18.25
N LYS A 309 15.77 1.75 19.01
CA LYS A 309 15.73 0.30 18.78
C LYS A 309 15.05 -0.04 17.46
N GLN A 310 13.87 0.54 17.20
CA GLN A 310 13.14 0.41 15.94
C GLN A 310 14.02 0.76 14.72
N THR A 311 14.66 1.94 14.77
CA THR A 311 15.58 2.42 13.74
C THR A 311 16.80 1.50 13.60
N GLY A 312 17.29 0.94 14.71
CA GLY A 312 18.41 0.00 14.75
C GLY A 312 18.22 -1.27 13.92
N ILE A 313 16.99 -1.79 13.84
CA ILE A 313 16.68 -3.01 13.06
C ILE A 313 17.02 -2.80 11.58
N GLY A 314 16.62 -1.66 11.01
CA GLY A 314 16.92 -1.31 9.62
C GLY A 314 18.41 -1.12 9.37
N ARG A 315 19.12 -0.52 10.33
CA ARG A 315 20.58 -0.33 10.28
C ARG A 315 21.34 -1.65 10.24
N GLU A 316 21.03 -2.55 11.16
CA GLU A 316 21.68 -3.87 11.24
C GLU A 316 21.46 -4.69 9.96
N PHE A 317 20.23 -4.65 9.42
CA PHE A 317 19.92 -5.30 8.15
C PHE A 317 20.69 -4.69 6.97
N ALA A 318 20.79 -3.36 6.92
CA ALA A 318 21.57 -2.66 5.90
C ALA A 318 23.05 -3.01 5.97
N GLU A 319 23.64 -3.07 7.16
CA GLU A 319 25.03 -3.48 7.37
C GLU A 319 25.26 -4.92 6.92
N ARG A 320 24.40 -5.85 7.32
CA ARG A 320 24.48 -7.28 6.93
C ARG A 320 24.47 -7.48 5.41
N HIS A 321 23.60 -6.77 4.71
CA HIS A 321 23.46 -6.92 3.25
C HIS A 321 24.32 -5.92 2.44
N GLY A 322 25.10 -5.08 3.10
CA GLY A 322 25.98 -4.09 2.46
C GLY A 322 25.23 -2.96 1.75
N ILE A 323 24.04 -2.61 2.24
CA ILE A 323 23.20 -1.52 1.71
C ILE A 323 23.78 -0.20 2.21
N LYS A 324 24.24 0.64 1.29
CA LYS A 324 24.91 1.92 1.59
C LYS A 324 24.14 3.08 1.00
N ARG A 325 24.57 4.31 1.32
CA ARG A 325 24.11 5.52 0.63
C ARG A 325 24.28 5.36 -0.90
N PRO A 326 23.31 5.83 -1.72
CA PRO A 326 22.11 6.55 -1.32
C PRO A 326 20.91 5.66 -0.93
N HIS A 327 21.00 4.33 -1.04
CA HIS A 327 19.88 3.42 -0.77
C HIS A 327 19.56 3.26 0.72
N TYR A 328 20.55 3.48 1.59
CA TYR A 328 20.33 3.60 3.02
C TYR A 328 20.52 5.08 3.43
N ALA A 329 19.44 5.76 3.80
CA ALA A 329 19.45 7.14 4.26
C ALA A 329 19.52 7.20 5.79
N THR A 330 20.55 7.83 6.34
CA THR A 330 20.75 7.96 7.79
C THR A 330 19.85 9.03 8.40
N PRO A 331 19.58 9.00 9.72
CA PRO A 331 18.87 10.08 10.41
C PRO A 331 19.41 11.46 10.04
N GLY A 332 18.52 12.35 9.56
CA GLY A 332 18.87 13.70 9.11
C GLY A 332 19.16 13.86 7.61
N ASP A 333 19.20 12.77 6.84
CA ASP A 333 19.36 12.86 5.37
C ASP A 333 18.13 13.45 4.67
N GLY A 334 16.94 13.25 5.25
CA GLY A 334 15.68 13.86 4.80
C GLY A 334 14.56 12.86 4.62
N ILE A 335 13.35 13.40 4.41
CA ILE A 335 12.14 12.60 4.18
C ILE A 335 12.26 11.89 2.84
N PHE A 336 11.98 10.58 2.82
CA PHE A 336 12.37 9.72 1.71
C PHE A 336 11.69 10.02 0.37
N HIS A 337 10.48 10.61 0.42
CA HIS A 337 9.73 11.11 -0.74
C HIS A 337 10.39 12.31 -1.44
N PHE A 338 11.36 12.96 -0.80
CA PHE A 338 12.20 14.01 -1.37
C PHE A 338 13.62 13.50 -1.59
N TYR A 339 14.19 12.81 -0.59
CA TYR A 339 15.56 12.34 -0.62
C TYR A 339 15.83 11.38 -1.79
N PHE A 340 15.02 10.32 -1.99
CA PHE A 340 15.30 9.36 -3.06
C PHE A 340 15.21 9.96 -4.47
N PRO A 341 14.22 10.81 -4.82
CA PRO A 341 14.26 11.57 -6.07
C PRO A 341 15.51 12.43 -6.21
N GLU A 342 15.92 13.15 -5.16
CA GLU A 342 17.12 14.00 -5.20
C GLU A 342 18.41 13.21 -5.37
N GLN A 343 18.46 11.98 -4.84
CA GLN A 343 19.54 11.04 -5.05
C GLN A 343 19.48 10.28 -6.38
N LYS A 344 18.51 10.60 -7.25
CA LYS A 344 18.30 9.96 -8.56
C LYS A 344 17.96 8.47 -8.44
N LEU A 345 17.25 8.09 -7.36
CA LEU A 345 16.72 6.75 -7.14
C LEU A 345 15.25 6.59 -7.56
N VAL A 346 14.58 7.70 -7.83
CA VAL A 346 13.27 7.78 -8.47
C VAL A 346 13.53 8.43 -9.81
N LEU A 347 13.10 7.81 -10.91
CA LEU A 347 13.40 8.29 -12.27
C LEU A 347 12.14 8.19 -13.15
N PRO A 348 12.02 9.03 -14.20
CA PRO A 348 10.87 8.98 -15.09
C PRO A 348 10.69 7.59 -15.71
N GLY A 349 9.47 7.07 -15.68
CA GLY A 349 9.11 5.75 -16.20
C GLY A 349 9.31 4.60 -15.21
N ALA A 350 9.89 4.84 -14.03
CA ALA A 350 10.10 3.80 -13.02
C ALA A 350 8.80 3.39 -12.33
N LEU A 351 8.74 2.15 -11.83
CA LEU A 351 7.67 1.61 -10.99
C LEU A 351 8.17 1.45 -9.55
N ILE A 352 7.54 2.15 -8.60
CA ILE A 352 8.06 2.30 -7.23
C ILE A 352 6.92 2.09 -6.20
N PRO A 353 6.71 0.83 -5.76
CA PRO A 353 5.89 0.52 -4.60
C PRO A 353 6.69 0.85 -3.34
N GLY A 354 6.21 1.77 -2.51
CA GLY A 354 6.86 2.09 -1.24
C GLY A 354 6.00 1.70 -0.05
N ALA A 355 6.63 1.29 1.06
CA ALA A 355 5.93 0.98 2.31
C ALA A 355 5.55 2.27 3.08
N ASP A 356 4.83 3.17 2.40
CA ASP A 356 4.25 4.40 2.91
C ASP A 356 3.13 4.88 1.97
N SER A 357 2.04 5.40 2.50
CA SER A 357 0.90 5.85 1.68
C SER A 357 1.27 7.00 0.73
N HIS A 358 2.23 7.84 1.10
CA HIS A 358 2.66 9.01 0.34
C HIS A 358 3.76 8.71 -0.69
N SER A 359 4.14 7.45 -0.91
CA SER A 359 4.96 7.07 -2.08
C SER A 359 4.30 7.45 -3.43
N ARG A 360 3.03 7.85 -3.41
CA ARG A 360 2.34 8.56 -4.51
C ARG A 360 3.05 9.84 -4.94
N ALA A 361 3.82 10.47 -4.06
CA ALA A 361 4.67 11.63 -4.37
C ALA A 361 5.62 11.38 -5.55
N TYR A 362 6.04 10.14 -5.78
CA TYR A 362 6.92 9.80 -6.90
C TYR A 362 6.28 10.06 -8.28
N GLY A 363 4.95 10.14 -8.33
CA GLY A 363 4.17 10.57 -9.48
C GLY A 363 4.57 11.92 -10.07
N ALA A 364 5.06 12.83 -9.22
CA ALA A 364 5.54 14.15 -9.67
C ALA A 364 6.73 14.07 -10.61
N TYR A 365 7.50 12.99 -10.51
CA TYR A 365 8.74 12.78 -11.24
C TYR A 365 8.56 11.90 -12.48
N GLY A 366 7.31 11.63 -12.89
CA GLY A 366 6.99 10.73 -14.00
C GLY A 366 7.19 9.25 -13.67
N ALA A 367 7.28 8.87 -12.39
CA ALA A 367 7.33 7.48 -11.94
C ALA A 367 5.95 7.02 -11.47
N LEU A 368 5.63 5.73 -11.62
CA LEU A 368 4.46 5.13 -11.00
C LEU A 368 4.76 4.82 -9.52
N GLY A 369 4.48 5.81 -8.67
CA GLY A 369 4.56 5.70 -7.22
C GLY A 369 3.23 5.33 -6.57
N TYR A 370 3.23 4.36 -5.66
CA TYR A 370 2.05 4.03 -4.86
C TYR A 370 2.42 3.38 -3.53
N GLY A 371 1.52 3.52 -2.55
CA GLY A 371 1.71 2.98 -1.21
C GLY A 371 1.32 1.50 -1.12
N VAL A 372 2.18 0.70 -0.51
CA VAL A 372 1.97 -0.71 -0.18
C VAL A 372 2.21 -0.96 1.31
N GLY A 373 1.78 -2.12 1.80
CA GLY A 373 2.17 -2.58 3.12
C GLY A 373 3.58 -3.14 3.17
N SER A 374 4.12 -3.25 4.38
CA SER A 374 5.42 -3.87 4.66
C SER A 374 5.50 -5.31 4.14
N THR A 375 4.41 -6.08 4.17
CA THR A 375 4.42 -7.48 3.69
C THR A 375 4.61 -7.53 2.17
N THR A 376 3.92 -6.66 1.42
CA THR A 376 4.13 -6.56 -0.04
C THR A 376 5.55 -6.11 -0.36
N LEU A 377 6.10 -5.17 0.41
CA LEU A 377 7.46 -4.71 0.18
C LEU A 377 8.51 -5.80 0.45
N GLY A 378 8.37 -6.55 1.55
CA GLY A 378 9.25 -7.68 1.87
C GLY A 378 9.14 -8.82 0.84
N PHE A 379 7.94 -9.07 0.32
CA PHE A 379 7.75 -9.95 -0.85
C PHE A 379 8.47 -9.41 -2.10
N GLY A 380 8.47 -8.09 -2.31
CA GLY A 380 9.22 -7.45 -3.40
C GLY A 380 10.73 -7.59 -3.23
N TRP A 381 11.29 -7.33 -2.04
CA TRP A 381 12.71 -7.61 -1.75
C TRP A 381 13.04 -9.10 -1.96
N ALA A 382 12.05 -9.94 -1.63
CA ALA A 382 11.84 -11.33 -1.96
C ALA A 382 12.13 -11.70 -3.42
N THR A 383 11.20 -11.24 -4.26
CA THR A 383 10.85 -11.79 -5.59
C THR A 383 11.18 -10.83 -6.74
N GLY A 384 11.54 -9.58 -6.44
CA GLY A 384 11.89 -8.54 -7.40
C GLY A 384 10.68 -7.96 -8.14
N TYR A 385 9.48 -8.46 -7.84
CA TYR A 385 8.22 -7.99 -8.37
C TYR A 385 7.17 -7.93 -7.26
N VAL A 386 6.06 -7.27 -7.56
CA VAL A 386 4.88 -7.19 -6.68
C VAL A 386 3.62 -7.45 -7.50
N TYR A 387 2.53 -7.78 -6.83
CA TYR A 387 1.21 -7.81 -7.47
C TYR A 387 0.62 -6.40 -7.54
N PHE A 388 0.14 -6.02 -8.71
CA PHE A 388 -0.52 -4.75 -8.97
C PHE A 388 -1.85 -4.98 -9.66
N THR A 389 -2.94 -4.50 -9.06
CA THR A 389 -4.26 -4.51 -9.70
C THR A 389 -4.47 -3.20 -10.44
N VAL A 390 -4.66 -3.27 -11.75
CA VAL A 390 -4.84 -2.10 -12.61
C VAL A 390 -6.13 -1.38 -12.23
N ALA A 391 -6.02 -0.12 -11.82
CA ALA A 391 -7.19 0.71 -11.52
C ALA A 391 -7.83 1.28 -12.79
N LYS A 392 -9.07 1.75 -12.65
CA LYS A 392 -9.67 2.68 -13.61
C LYS A 392 -8.86 3.98 -13.63
N GLN A 393 -8.91 4.70 -14.75
CA GLN A 393 -8.11 5.90 -14.97
C GLN A 393 -8.97 7.16 -14.85
N ARG A 394 -8.45 8.19 -14.18
CA ARG A 394 -9.02 9.54 -14.08
C ARG A 394 -8.02 10.54 -14.62
N ARG A 395 -8.47 11.57 -15.34
CA ARG A 395 -7.63 12.68 -15.79
C ARG A 395 -8.10 13.99 -15.17
N VAL A 396 -7.14 14.78 -14.70
CA VAL A 396 -7.33 16.17 -14.28
C VAL A 396 -6.47 17.06 -15.16
N VAL A 397 -7.11 17.84 -16.03
CA VAL A 397 -6.44 18.83 -16.88
C VAL A 397 -6.47 20.19 -16.19
N PHE A 398 -5.30 20.75 -15.91
CA PHE A 398 -5.16 22.10 -15.37
C PHE A 398 -5.30 23.12 -16.50
N THR A 399 -6.24 24.05 -16.33
CA THR A 399 -6.56 25.11 -17.31
C THR A 399 -6.46 26.48 -16.64
N GLY A 400 -6.56 27.56 -17.44
CA GLY A 400 -6.44 28.92 -16.90
C GLY A 400 -5.03 29.27 -16.43
N LYS A 401 -4.92 30.21 -15.49
CA LYS A 401 -3.63 30.70 -14.98
C LYS A 401 -3.49 30.51 -13.49
N LEU A 402 -2.35 29.98 -13.04
CA LEU A 402 -2.00 29.92 -11.63
C LEU A 402 -1.99 31.33 -11.03
N GLN A 403 -2.78 31.55 -9.97
CA GLN A 403 -2.92 32.87 -9.35
C GLN A 403 -1.74 33.19 -8.43
N PRO A 404 -1.44 34.49 -8.19
CA PRO A 404 -0.48 34.87 -7.17
C PRO A 404 -0.82 34.25 -5.80
N TRP A 405 0.21 33.83 -5.06
CA TRP A 405 0.12 33.17 -3.75
C TRP A 405 -0.48 31.76 -3.74
N VAL A 406 -0.98 31.25 -4.87
CA VAL A 406 -1.46 29.87 -4.99
C VAL A 406 -0.26 28.93 -5.20
N SER A 407 -0.22 27.88 -4.40
CA SER A 407 0.78 26.83 -4.43
C SER A 407 0.17 25.48 -4.84
N GLY A 408 1.02 24.46 -5.01
CA GLY A 408 0.54 23.08 -5.21
C GLY A 408 -0.37 22.58 -4.07
N LYS A 409 -0.20 23.09 -2.85
CA LYS A 409 -1.07 22.75 -1.72
C LYS A 409 -2.51 23.22 -1.95
N ASP A 410 -2.68 24.44 -2.43
CA ASP A 410 -4.00 25.02 -2.68
C ASP A 410 -4.70 24.29 -3.84
N VAL A 411 -3.95 23.94 -4.88
CA VAL A 411 -4.46 23.15 -6.02
C VAL A 411 -4.99 21.79 -5.56
N VAL A 412 -4.23 21.05 -4.73
CA VAL A 412 -4.69 19.73 -4.28
C VAL A 412 -5.81 19.83 -3.24
N LEU A 413 -5.82 20.84 -2.37
CA LEU A 413 -6.94 21.08 -1.46
C LEU A 413 -8.23 21.40 -2.24
N ALA A 414 -8.15 22.18 -3.31
CA ALA A 414 -9.30 22.44 -4.19
C ALA A 414 -9.83 21.15 -4.84
N LEU A 415 -8.94 20.24 -5.26
CA LEU A 415 -9.33 18.93 -5.79
C LEU A 415 -10.00 18.06 -4.72
N LEU A 416 -9.41 17.95 -3.53
CA LEU A 416 -9.95 17.15 -2.43
C LEU A 416 -11.33 17.66 -1.98
N ALA A 417 -11.50 18.98 -1.85
CA ALA A 417 -12.78 19.60 -1.55
C ALA A 417 -13.82 19.31 -2.63
N ARG A 418 -13.44 19.42 -3.91
CA ARG A 418 -14.33 19.12 -5.05
C ARG A 418 -14.76 17.67 -5.08
N TRP A 419 -13.86 16.73 -4.81
CA TRP A 419 -14.19 15.31 -4.79
C TRP A 419 -14.99 14.89 -3.55
N GLY A 420 -14.79 15.60 -2.43
CA GLY A 420 -15.51 15.39 -1.18
C GLY A 420 -15.46 13.93 -0.73
N GLN A 421 -16.59 13.40 -0.26
CA GLN A 421 -16.69 12.02 0.22
C GLN A 421 -16.47 10.95 -0.86
N LYS A 422 -16.63 11.28 -2.15
CA LYS A 422 -16.40 10.33 -3.24
C LYS A 422 -14.91 10.12 -3.53
N GLN A 423 -14.09 11.12 -3.20
CA GLN A 423 -12.64 11.07 -3.40
C GLN A 423 -12.28 10.68 -4.85
N ALA A 424 -11.12 10.04 -5.07
CA ALA A 424 -10.70 9.54 -6.37
C ALA A 424 -11.20 8.13 -6.68
N GLN A 425 -11.97 7.50 -5.80
CA GLN A 425 -12.58 6.17 -6.01
C GLN A 425 -11.55 5.07 -6.36
N GLY A 426 -10.35 5.10 -5.76
CA GLY A 426 -9.28 4.13 -6.02
C GLY A 426 -8.69 4.23 -7.44
N MET A 427 -9.03 5.25 -8.23
CA MET A 427 -8.54 5.41 -9.60
C MET A 427 -7.07 5.85 -9.62
N SER A 428 -6.37 5.55 -10.72
CA SER A 428 -5.11 6.21 -11.07
C SER A 428 -5.43 7.60 -11.61
N VAL A 429 -4.79 8.65 -11.07
CA VAL A 429 -5.04 10.04 -11.46
C VAL A 429 -3.89 10.56 -12.33
N GLU A 430 -4.17 10.80 -13.61
CA GLU A 430 -3.29 11.48 -14.56
C GLU A 430 -3.48 12.99 -14.46
N PHE A 431 -2.41 13.72 -14.14
CA PHE A 431 -2.39 15.18 -14.08
C PHE A 431 -1.78 15.77 -15.34
N VAL A 432 -2.49 16.70 -15.96
CA VAL A 432 -2.04 17.37 -17.20
C VAL A 432 -1.89 18.86 -16.97
N ASP A 433 -0.66 19.34 -16.96
CA ASP A 433 -0.28 20.75 -16.86
C ASP A 433 0.35 21.22 -18.18
N ALA A 434 -0.47 21.37 -19.22
CA ALA A 434 0.01 21.75 -20.56
C ALA A 434 0.69 23.14 -20.59
N GLY A 435 0.37 24.00 -19.62
CA GLY A 435 0.97 25.33 -19.49
C GLY A 435 2.32 25.34 -18.78
N LEU A 436 2.81 24.19 -18.29
CA LEU A 436 4.05 24.08 -17.49
C LEU A 436 4.08 25.09 -16.33
N GLN A 437 2.93 25.30 -15.68
CA GLN A 437 2.74 26.32 -14.64
C GLN A 437 3.11 25.79 -13.25
N LEU A 438 3.13 24.47 -13.07
CA LEU A 438 3.33 23.82 -11.78
C LEU A 438 4.78 23.32 -11.66
N PRO A 439 5.66 23.97 -10.87
CA PRO A 439 7.02 23.50 -10.65
C PRO A 439 7.04 22.14 -9.94
N MET A 440 8.18 21.45 -9.98
CA MET A 440 8.35 20.09 -9.43
C MET A 440 7.91 19.96 -7.96
N SER A 441 8.17 20.97 -7.13
CA SER A 441 7.71 20.96 -5.73
C SER A 441 6.19 20.96 -5.61
N TYR A 442 5.48 21.68 -6.49
CA TYR A 442 4.02 21.73 -6.50
C TYR A 442 3.44 20.42 -7.00
N ARG A 443 4.04 19.84 -8.05
CA ARG A 443 3.69 18.51 -8.55
C ARG A 443 3.87 17.45 -7.46
N ASN A 444 4.97 17.52 -6.69
CA ASN A 444 5.21 16.63 -5.55
C ASN A 444 4.08 16.77 -4.52
N THR A 445 3.75 17.98 -4.07
CA THR A 445 2.64 18.19 -3.12
C THR A 445 1.31 17.64 -3.64
N ILE A 446 0.99 17.86 -4.93
CA ILE A 446 -0.26 17.37 -5.53
C ILE A 446 -0.30 15.83 -5.59
N ALA A 447 0.78 15.21 -6.08
CA ALA A 447 0.86 13.75 -6.19
C ALA A 447 0.96 13.07 -4.81
N ASN A 448 1.65 13.68 -3.85
CA ASN A 448 1.77 13.24 -2.46
C ASN A 448 0.39 13.13 -1.80
N MET A 449 -0.43 14.18 -1.89
CA MET A 449 -1.77 14.22 -1.28
C MET A 449 -2.84 13.41 -2.05
N MET A 450 -2.45 12.64 -3.06
CA MET A 450 -3.31 11.59 -3.61
C MET A 450 -3.53 10.43 -2.64
N ALA A 451 -2.75 10.37 -1.54
CA ALA A 451 -3.06 9.53 -0.39
C ALA A 451 -4.41 9.92 0.23
N GLU A 452 -4.61 11.20 0.58
CA GLU A 452 -5.88 11.72 1.12
C GLU A 452 -7.03 11.68 0.09
N GLY A 453 -6.67 11.71 -1.19
CA GLY A 453 -7.61 11.54 -2.30
C GLY A 453 -8.07 10.10 -2.50
N GLU A 454 -7.59 9.12 -1.74
CA GLU A 454 -7.87 7.67 -1.93
C GLU A 454 -7.73 7.25 -3.40
N ALA A 455 -6.72 7.81 -4.08
CA ALA A 455 -6.34 7.39 -5.42
C ALA A 455 -5.36 6.23 -5.32
N LEU A 456 -5.27 5.37 -6.34
CA LEU A 456 -4.21 4.35 -6.39
C LEU A 456 -2.83 5.01 -6.49
N ASN A 457 -2.72 5.99 -7.38
CA ASN A 457 -1.55 6.83 -7.62
C ASN A 457 -2.01 8.19 -8.19
N GLY A 458 -1.15 9.18 -8.10
CA GLY A 458 -1.18 10.38 -8.96
C GLY A 458 0.05 10.38 -9.85
N ILE A 459 -0.04 10.83 -11.10
CA ILE A 459 1.14 10.93 -11.98
C ILE A 459 1.06 12.17 -12.86
N PHE A 460 2.19 12.87 -12.96
CA PHE A 460 2.46 13.83 -14.04
C PHE A 460 3.35 13.11 -15.04
N ALA A 461 2.88 12.92 -16.27
CA ALA A 461 3.73 12.42 -17.35
C ALA A 461 4.99 13.29 -17.45
N PRO A 462 6.19 12.70 -17.61
CA PRO A 462 7.41 13.47 -17.60
C PRO A 462 7.48 14.42 -18.80
N ASP A 463 7.67 15.70 -18.51
CA ASP A 463 7.77 16.78 -19.50
C ASP A 463 9.09 17.55 -19.33
N ASP A 464 9.22 18.68 -20.02
CA ASP A 464 10.45 19.46 -20.01
C ASP A 464 10.83 20.00 -18.63
N LEU A 465 9.87 20.25 -17.72
CA LEU A 465 10.18 20.60 -16.33
C LEU A 465 10.80 19.42 -15.59
N THR A 466 10.22 18.23 -15.75
CA THR A 466 10.76 16.99 -15.15
C THR A 466 12.18 16.71 -15.66
N TYR A 467 12.41 16.77 -16.97
CA TYR A 467 13.73 16.51 -17.55
C TYR A 467 14.75 17.60 -17.23
N ALA A 468 14.36 18.87 -17.14
CA ALA A 468 15.23 19.95 -16.70
C ALA A 468 15.70 19.72 -15.25
N TRP A 469 14.79 19.36 -14.35
CA TRP A 469 15.10 19.10 -12.95
C TRP A 469 16.13 17.97 -12.76
N TYR A 470 16.01 16.87 -13.52
CA TYR A 470 17.02 15.79 -13.48
C TYR A 470 18.37 16.22 -14.05
N ARG A 471 18.36 17.00 -15.14
CA ARG A 471 19.59 17.52 -15.75
C ARG A 471 20.37 18.43 -14.79
N GLU A 472 19.68 19.30 -14.05
CA GLU A 472 20.26 20.15 -13.01
C GLU A 472 20.91 19.32 -11.88
N LYS A 473 20.38 18.14 -11.59
CA LYS A 473 20.95 17.18 -10.63
C LYS A 473 22.01 16.25 -11.22
N GLY A 474 22.44 16.49 -12.45
CA GLY A 474 23.47 15.72 -13.14
C GLY A 474 23.01 14.36 -13.67
N ALA A 475 21.70 14.13 -13.81
CA ALA A 475 21.15 12.95 -14.49
C ALA A 475 20.86 13.30 -15.96
N THR A 476 21.88 13.15 -16.82
CA THR A 476 21.78 13.41 -18.26
C THR A 476 21.35 12.19 -19.07
N GLU A 477 21.58 11.00 -18.55
CA GLU A 477 21.14 9.75 -19.14
C GLU A 477 20.13 9.08 -18.19
N LEU A 478 18.95 8.75 -18.71
CA LEU A 478 17.85 8.13 -17.96
C LEU A 478 17.61 6.70 -18.47
N PRO A 479 17.16 5.77 -17.60
CA PRO A 479 17.02 4.35 -17.94
C PRO A 479 15.90 4.04 -18.92
N TYR A 480 14.94 4.95 -19.04
CA TYR A 480 13.72 4.74 -19.82
C TYR A 480 13.53 5.82 -20.88
N PRO A 481 12.86 5.49 -22.00
CA PRO A 481 12.57 6.45 -23.05
C PRO A 481 11.68 7.58 -22.54
N ARG A 482 11.68 8.70 -23.27
CA ARG A 482 10.64 9.71 -23.10
C ARG A 482 9.29 9.12 -23.50
N PHE A 483 8.27 9.42 -22.72
CA PHE A 483 6.90 8.98 -22.98
C PHE A 483 5.91 10.06 -22.54
N ALA A 484 4.70 9.96 -23.07
CA ALA A 484 3.56 10.82 -22.77
C ALA A 484 2.30 9.94 -22.80
N PRO A 485 1.19 10.35 -22.17
CA PRO A 485 -0.06 9.60 -22.28
C PRO A 485 -0.46 9.48 -23.76
N GLY A 486 -0.98 8.31 -24.12
CA GLY A 486 -1.41 8.03 -25.49
C GLY A 486 -2.55 8.96 -25.94
N GLU A 487 -2.53 9.35 -27.21
CA GLU A 487 -3.55 10.25 -27.79
C GLU A 487 -4.98 9.68 -27.73
N ASP A 488 -5.11 8.35 -27.77
CA ASP A 488 -6.38 7.63 -27.69
C ASP A 488 -6.61 7.01 -26.30
N ALA A 489 -5.81 7.38 -25.30
CA ALA A 489 -5.98 6.88 -23.94
C ALA A 489 -7.35 7.28 -23.39
N ARG A 490 -8.01 6.33 -22.70
CA ARG A 490 -9.37 6.51 -22.19
C ARG A 490 -9.36 6.69 -20.69
N TYR A 491 -10.17 7.63 -20.23
CA TYR A 491 -10.35 7.94 -18.82
C TYR A 491 -11.82 7.72 -18.46
N GLU A 492 -12.07 7.04 -17.34
CA GLU A 492 -13.42 6.85 -16.78
C GLU A 492 -14.01 8.21 -16.36
N ILE A 493 -13.15 9.06 -15.78
CA ILE A 493 -13.48 10.42 -15.40
C ILE A 493 -12.43 11.33 -16.03
N ASP A 494 -12.86 12.26 -16.88
CA ASP A 494 -12.02 13.24 -17.52
C ASP A 494 -12.53 14.64 -17.16
N GLU A 495 -11.76 15.34 -16.33
CA GLU A 495 -12.20 16.61 -15.73
C GLU A 495 -11.13 17.69 -15.83
N THR A 496 -11.57 18.94 -15.71
CA THR A 496 -10.69 20.10 -15.73
C THR A 496 -10.69 20.80 -14.38
N LEU A 497 -9.58 21.44 -14.01
CA LEU A 497 -9.52 22.40 -12.90
C LEU A 497 -9.01 23.73 -13.45
N ASP A 498 -9.82 24.78 -13.37
CA ASP A 498 -9.40 26.15 -13.74
C ASP A 498 -8.59 26.75 -12.60
N LEU A 499 -7.28 26.86 -12.79
CA LEU A 499 -6.34 27.43 -11.84
C LEU A 499 -6.64 28.91 -11.53
N SER A 500 -7.36 29.60 -12.42
CA SER A 500 -7.76 31.01 -12.22
C SER A 500 -8.81 31.17 -11.13
N GLN A 501 -9.52 30.09 -10.77
CA GLN A 501 -10.51 30.07 -9.70
C GLN A 501 -9.92 29.59 -8.36
N VAL A 502 -8.69 29.09 -8.37
CA VAL A 502 -8.03 28.62 -7.15
C VAL A 502 -7.49 29.83 -6.39
N VAL A 503 -7.77 29.86 -5.09
CA VAL A 503 -7.26 30.85 -4.12
C VAL A 503 -6.49 30.11 -3.03
N PRO A 504 -5.72 30.80 -2.17
CA PRO A 504 -5.12 30.16 -1.01
C PRO A 504 -6.17 29.47 -0.12
N LEU A 505 -5.93 28.21 0.27
CA LEU A 505 -6.86 27.35 1.02
C LEU A 505 -6.24 26.80 2.31
N ILE A 506 -7.10 26.42 3.26
CA ILE A 506 -6.71 25.73 4.50
C ILE A 506 -7.70 24.61 4.82
N ALA A 507 -7.19 23.39 5.01
CA ALA A 507 -8.02 22.28 5.50
C ALA A 507 -8.34 22.47 6.99
N LYS A 508 -9.63 22.54 7.31
CA LYS A 508 -10.14 22.61 8.69
C LYS A 508 -10.16 21.23 9.34
N PRO A 509 -10.05 21.15 10.68
CA PRO A 509 -10.23 19.89 11.39
C PRO A 509 -11.59 19.23 11.07
N PHE A 510 -11.69 17.91 11.03
CA PHE A 510 -10.65 16.89 11.20
C PHE A 510 -10.36 16.14 9.89
N SER A 511 -10.56 16.78 8.72
CA SER A 511 -10.40 16.11 7.42
C SER A 511 -9.64 16.98 6.42
N PRO A 512 -8.67 16.42 5.67
CA PRO A 512 -7.97 17.13 4.59
C PRO A 512 -8.89 17.64 3.47
N ALA A 513 -10.05 17.02 3.28
CA ALA A 513 -11.05 17.44 2.29
C ALA A 513 -11.93 18.61 2.76
N ASN A 514 -11.80 19.05 4.01
CA ASN A 514 -12.56 20.18 4.58
C ASN A 514 -11.84 21.52 4.33
N ALA A 515 -11.53 21.81 3.07
CA ALA A 515 -10.72 22.95 2.65
C ALA A 515 -11.51 24.24 2.35
#